data_AF-A0A0D2ACM4-F1
#
_entry.id   AF-A0A0D2ACM4-F1
#
_cell.length_a   1.000
_cell.length_b   1.000
_cell.length_c   1.000
_cell.angle_alpha   90.00
_cell.angle_beta   90.00
_cell.angle_gamma   90.00
#
_symmetry.space_group_name_H-M   'P 1'
#
loop_
_entity.id
_entity.type
_entity.pdbx_description
1 polymer ?
#
loop_
_entity_poly.entity_id
_entity_poly.type
_entity_poly.pdbx_seq_one_letter_code
_entity_poly.pdbx_strand_id
1 'polypeptide(L)'
;MPQDKVPLPETAFLSLHPLEPVLQFETAGAAESFREKCPFARILYPVTHPNWVYITLPKGLLGVFTKHGRMGFAFEHYTDAKFFDCSIKGVGDIREGFDHKHWKVYVPKEKW
;
A
#
# COMPACT_ATOMS: atom_id res chain seq x y z
N MET A 1 4.56 19.97 -16.87
CA MET A 1 4.20 20.01 -15.44
C MET A 1 4.94 18.86 -14.78
N PRO A 2 5.72 19.07 -13.71
CA PRO A 2 6.30 17.94 -13.00
C PRO A 2 5.12 17.08 -12.51
N GLN A 3 5.13 15.79 -12.82
CA GLN A 3 4.11 14.88 -12.30
C GLN A 3 4.19 14.94 -10.78
N ASP A 4 3.11 15.36 -10.10
CA ASP A 4 3.04 15.46 -8.65
C ASP A 4 3.30 14.08 -8.04
N LYS A 5 4.57 13.80 -7.73
CA LYS A 5 5.05 12.50 -7.28
C LYS A 5 4.18 12.06 -6.10
N VAL A 6 3.56 10.89 -6.22
CA VAL A 6 2.85 10.27 -5.11
C VAL A 6 3.91 9.93 -4.05
N PRO A 7 3.78 10.40 -2.80
CA PRO A 7 4.74 10.06 -1.76
C PRO A 7 4.73 8.55 -1.52
N LEU A 8 5.90 8.00 -1.17
CA LEU A 8 6.06 6.57 -0.96
C LEU A 8 6.07 6.27 0.54
N PRO A 9 5.44 5.16 0.98
CA PRO A 9 5.49 4.76 2.37
C PRO A 9 6.89 4.22 2.73
N GLU A 10 7.22 4.27 4.02
CA GLU A 10 8.47 3.70 4.55
C GLU A 10 8.34 2.20 4.86
N THR A 11 7.15 1.80 5.30
CA THR A 11 6.82 0.42 5.66
C THR A 11 5.33 0.16 5.49
N ALA A 12 4.97 -1.13 5.43
CA ALA A 12 3.61 -1.59 5.41
C ALA A 12 3.41 -2.79 6.34
N PHE A 13 2.24 -2.86 6.95
CA PHE A 13 1.83 -3.96 7.83
C PHE A 13 0.31 -4.14 7.83
N LEU A 14 -0.19 -5.21 8.44
CA LEU A 14 -1.62 -5.46 8.63
C LEU A 14 -2.02 -5.01 10.04
N SER A 15 -2.87 -3.99 10.14
CA SER A 15 -3.53 -3.65 11.40
C SER A 15 -4.58 -4.71 11.72
N LEU A 16 -4.82 -4.98 13.01
CA LEU A 16 -5.89 -5.89 13.46
C LEU A 16 -7.19 -5.16 13.84
N HIS A 17 -7.13 -3.85 14.09
CA HIS A 17 -8.26 -3.04 14.52
C HIS A 17 -8.23 -1.64 13.87
N PRO A 18 -8.90 -1.43 12.72
CA PRO A 18 -9.57 -2.42 11.88
C PRO A 18 -8.58 -3.38 11.21
N LEU A 19 -9.08 -4.54 10.75
CA LEU A 19 -8.30 -5.52 9.98
C LEU A 19 -8.02 -5.02 8.57
N GLU A 20 -6.95 -4.24 8.40
CA GLU A 20 -6.67 -3.53 7.16
C GLU A 20 -5.17 -3.32 6.94
N PRO A 21 -4.71 -3.31 5.68
CA PRO A 21 -3.37 -2.86 5.36
C PRO A 21 -3.14 -1.42 5.78
N VAL A 22 -1.99 -1.18 6.40
CA VAL A 22 -1.52 0.14 6.77
C VAL A 22 -0.23 0.44 6.02
N LEU A 23 -0.21 1.61 5.38
CA LEU A 23 0.98 2.25 4.84
C LEU A 23 1.44 3.31 5.83
N GLN A 24 2.65 3.17 6.35
CA GLN A 24 3.24 4.16 7.25
C GLN A 24 4.17 5.07 6.46
N PHE A 25 3.98 6.37 6.60
CA PHE A 25 4.80 7.41 5.98
C PHE A 25 5.72 8.07 7.02
N GLU A 26 6.76 8.73 6.53
CA GLU A 26 7.70 9.49 7.38
C GLU A 26 6.99 10.65 8.10
N THR A 27 6.08 11.34 7.40
CA THR A 27 5.37 12.51 7.94
C THR A 27 3.86 12.43 7.72
N ALA A 28 3.10 13.12 8.57
CA ALA A 28 1.67 13.29 8.41
C ALA A 28 1.30 13.99 7.09
N GLY A 29 2.09 14.97 6.66
CA GLY A 29 1.88 15.66 5.38
C GLY A 29 2.03 14.74 4.18
N ALA A 30 2.98 13.80 4.21
CA ALA A 30 3.13 12.79 3.17
C ALA A 30 1.96 11.80 3.15
N ALA A 31 1.49 11.37 4.33
CA ALA A 31 0.31 10.51 4.46
C ALA A 31 -0.96 11.19 3.91
N GLU A 32 -1.18 12.46 4.25
CA GLU A 32 -2.30 13.26 3.73
C GLU A 32 -2.21 13.43 2.21
N SER A 33 -1.04 13.81 1.68
CA SER A 33 -0.86 13.94 0.23
C SER A 33 -1.06 12.61 -0.51
N PHE A 34 -0.69 11.47 0.09
CA PHE A 34 -1.01 10.16 -0.46
C PHE A 34 -2.53 9.91 -0.45
N ARG A 35 -3.18 10.15 0.69
CA ARG A 35 -4.63 9.95 0.89
C ARG A 35 -5.45 10.75 -0.12
N GLU A 36 -5.13 12.03 -0.32
CA GLU A 36 -5.81 12.90 -1.29
C GLU A 36 -5.74 12.36 -2.72
N LYS A 37 -4.66 11.65 -3.05
CA LYS A 37 -4.45 11.05 -4.37
C LYS A 37 -5.04 9.66 -4.48
N CYS A 38 -5.35 8.96 -3.39
CA CYS A 38 -5.79 7.56 -3.39
C CYS A 38 -7.19 7.41 -2.78
N PRO A 39 -8.25 7.21 -3.58
CA PRO A 39 -9.64 7.21 -3.09
C PRO A 39 -9.98 6.17 -2.02
N PHE A 40 -9.21 5.08 -1.95
CA PHE A 40 -9.40 3.96 -1.02
C PHE A 40 -8.53 4.07 0.23
N ALA A 41 -7.72 5.13 0.32
CA ALA A 41 -6.88 5.45 1.46
C ALA A 41 -7.63 6.32 2.46
N ARG A 42 -7.45 6.03 3.75
CA ARG A 42 -7.98 6.88 4.83
C ARG A 42 -7.02 6.96 6.00
N ILE A 43 -7.09 8.08 6.69
CA ILE A 43 -6.49 8.25 8.01
C ILE A 43 -7.64 8.12 9.00
N LEU A 44 -7.47 7.30 10.06
CA LEU A 44 -8.53 7.06 11.05
C LEU A 44 -8.63 8.21 12.06
N TYR A 45 -9.86 8.47 12.51
CA TYR A 45 -10.18 9.46 13.54
C TYR A 45 -10.84 8.80 14.75
N PRO A 46 -10.52 9.21 16.00
CA PRO A 46 -9.51 10.22 16.37
C PRO A 46 -8.09 9.79 15.98
N VAL A 47 -7.27 10.74 15.54
CA VAL A 47 -5.95 10.45 14.92
C VAL A 47 -4.92 10.09 15.98
N THR A 48 -4.74 8.79 16.21
CA THR A 48 -3.65 8.26 17.04
C THR A 48 -2.32 8.22 16.28
N HIS A 49 -2.36 7.97 14.97
CA HIS A 49 -1.18 7.87 14.11
C HIS A 49 -1.39 8.67 12.81
N PRO A 50 -1.04 9.98 12.78
CA PRO A 50 -1.35 10.86 11.65
C PRO A 50 -0.56 10.55 10.38
N ASN A 51 0.50 9.75 10.49
CA ASN A 51 1.32 9.29 9.38
C ASN A 51 0.93 7.89 8.87
N TRP A 52 -0.18 7.32 9.37
CA TRP A 52 -0.66 6.00 8.95
C TRP A 52 -1.86 6.16 8.01
N VAL A 53 -1.75 5.50 6.87
CA VAL A 53 -2.82 5.43 5.88
C VAL A 53 -3.33 4.00 5.82
N TYR A 54 -4.60 3.83 6.17
CA TYR A 54 -5.32 2.57 6.08
C TYR A 54 -5.89 2.43 4.67
N ILE A 55 -5.65 1.29 4.05
CA ILE A 55 -6.31 0.92 2.81
C ILE A 55 -7.44 -0.04 3.16
N THR A 56 -8.65 0.22 2.65
CA THR A 56 -9.78 -0.71 2.83
C THR A 56 -9.36 -2.12 2.45
N LEU A 57 -9.65 -3.10 3.32
CA LEU A 57 -9.18 -4.48 3.16
C LEU A 57 -9.42 -4.99 1.73
N PRO A 58 -8.34 -5.17 0.94
CA PRO A 58 -8.47 -5.61 -0.44
C PRO A 58 -8.99 -7.05 -0.51
N LYS A 59 -9.86 -7.33 -1.47
CA LYS A 59 -10.28 -8.69 -1.77
C LYS A 59 -9.05 -9.56 -2.10
N GLY A 60 -9.03 -10.78 -1.60
CA GLY A 60 -7.99 -11.77 -1.93
C GLY A 60 -6.61 -11.47 -1.32
N LEU A 61 -6.50 -10.50 -0.40
CA LEU A 61 -5.25 -10.22 0.31
C LEU A 61 -4.91 -11.38 1.25
N LEU A 62 -3.72 -11.96 1.06
CA LEU A 62 -3.19 -13.05 1.87
C LEU A 62 -2.23 -12.55 2.96
N GLY A 63 -1.59 -11.40 2.73
CA GLY A 63 -0.70 -10.81 3.72
C GLY A 63 0.01 -9.56 3.24
N VAL A 64 0.53 -8.82 4.21
CA VAL A 64 1.35 -7.61 4.03
C VAL A 64 2.71 -7.89 4.64
N PHE A 65 3.79 -7.56 3.93
CA PHE A 65 5.14 -7.77 4.43
C PHE A 65 6.08 -6.66 3.95
N THR A 66 7.14 -6.42 4.71
CA THR A 66 8.26 -5.57 4.29
C THR A 66 9.51 -6.43 4.22
N LYS A 67 10.12 -6.55 3.04
CA LYS A 67 11.31 -7.39 2.82
C LYS A 67 12.33 -6.64 1.95
N HIS A 68 13.56 -6.51 2.44
CA HIS A 68 14.66 -5.79 1.78
C HIS A 68 14.29 -4.36 1.32
N GLY A 69 13.56 -3.61 2.16
CA GLY A 69 13.12 -2.25 1.85
C GLY A 69 12.03 -2.17 0.78
N ARG A 70 11.44 -3.30 0.36
CA ARG A 70 10.25 -3.33 -0.48
C ARG A 70 9.06 -3.75 0.35
N MET A 71 7.97 -3.00 0.23
CA MET A 71 6.69 -3.38 0.81
C MET A 71 5.97 -4.25 -0.19
N GLY A 72 5.37 -5.34 0.28
CA GLY A 72 4.73 -6.34 -0.54
C GLY A 72 3.34 -6.69 -0.03
N PHE A 73 2.41 -6.82 -0.96
CA PHE A 73 1.04 -7.26 -0.71
C PHE A 73 0.81 -8.53 -1.51
N ALA A 74 0.56 -9.65 -0.83
CA ALA A 74 0.35 -10.94 -1.46
C ALA A 74 -1.14 -11.17 -1.74
N PHE A 75 -1.45 -11.70 -2.92
CA PHE A 75 -2.79 -11.99 -3.40
C PHE A 75 -2.87 -13.38 -4.00
N GLU A 76 -4.03 -14.01 -3.91
CA GLU A 76 -4.29 -15.30 -4.56
C GLU A 76 -4.41 -15.14 -6.09
N HIS A 77 -5.05 -14.06 -6.56
CA HIS A 77 -5.31 -13.84 -7.98
C HIS A 77 -4.65 -12.56 -8.52
N TYR A 78 -4.18 -12.61 -9.76
CA TYR A 78 -3.62 -11.45 -10.46
C TYR A 78 -4.61 -10.28 -10.53
N THR A 79 -5.89 -10.57 -10.77
CA THR A 79 -6.94 -9.55 -10.89
C THR A 79 -7.10 -8.75 -9.60
N ASP A 80 -6.97 -9.40 -8.45
CA ASP A 80 -7.06 -8.74 -7.14
C ASP A 80 -5.82 -7.88 -6.87
N ALA A 81 -4.62 -8.39 -7.21
CA ALA A 81 -3.38 -7.62 -7.16
C ALA A 81 -3.44 -6.38 -8.07
N LYS A 82 -3.99 -6.51 -9.28
CA LYS A 82 -4.16 -5.40 -10.23
C LYS A 82 -5.17 -4.37 -9.73
N PHE A 83 -6.28 -4.81 -9.15
CA PHE A 83 -7.27 -3.92 -8.55
C PHE A 83 -6.66 -3.13 -7.38
N PHE A 84 -5.90 -3.80 -6.52
CA PHE A 84 -5.18 -3.15 -5.43
C PHE A 84 -4.15 -2.14 -5.93
N ASP A 85 -3.32 -2.49 -6.91
CA ASP A 85 -2.34 -1.56 -7.50
C ASP A 85 -3.02 -0.30 -8.06
N CYS A 86 -4.15 -0.47 -8.75
CA CYS A 86 -4.97 0.65 -9.22
C CYS A 86 -5.50 1.52 -8.07
N SER A 87 -5.86 0.91 -6.93
CA SER A 87 -6.33 1.61 -5.73
C SER A 87 -5.26 2.52 -5.10
N ILE A 88 -3.98 2.16 -5.26
CA ILE A 88 -2.81 2.93 -4.84
C ILE A 88 -2.18 3.72 -6.01
N LYS A 89 -2.96 4.01 -7.07
CA LYS A 89 -2.53 4.81 -8.24
C LYS A 89 -1.37 4.22 -9.05
N GLY A 90 -1.23 2.89 -9.07
CA GLY A 90 -0.21 2.23 -9.88
C GLY A 90 1.22 2.53 -9.41
N VAL A 91 1.40 2.82 -8.12
CA VAL A 91 2.75 3.00 -7.55
C VAL A 91 3.46 1.67 -7.32
N GLY A 92 2.72 0.55 -7.35
CA GLY A 92 3.25 -0.78 -7.18
C GLY A 92 3.77 -1.39 -8.48
N ASP A 93 4.54 -2.46 -8.32
CA ASP A 93 4.97 -3.34 -9.39
C ASP A 93 4.43 -4.75 -9.11
N ILE A 94 3.60 -5.26 -10.03
CA ILE A 94 2.94 -6.56 -9.87
C ILE A 94 3.85 -7.65 -10.41
N ARG A 95 4.19 -8.61 -9.56
CA ARG A 95 5.03 -9.75 -9.92
C ARG A 95 4.38 -11.05 -9.48
N GLU A 96 4.60 -12.10 -10.26
CA GLU A 96 4.30 -13.44 -9.83
C GLU A 96 5.29 -13.85 -8.71
N GLY A 97 4.80 -14.50 -7.68
CA GLY A 97 5.63 -15.08 -6.62
C GLY A 97 6.47 -16.24 -7.15
N PHE A 98 7.64 -16.47 -6.55
CA PHE A 98 8.48 -17.63 -6.87
C PHE A 98 7.81 -18.99 -6.64
N ASP A 99 6.70 -19.01 -5.89
CA ASP A 99 5.88 -20.20 -5.68
C ASP A 99 4.91 -20.48 -6.83
N HIS A 100 4.81 -19.57 -7.82
CA HIS A 100 3.86 -19.62 -8.94
C HIS A 100 2.39 -19.74 -8.52
N LYS A 101 2.08 -19.40 -7.26
CA LYS A 101 0.76 -19.55 -6.67
C LYS A 101 0.14 -18.21 -6.30
N HIS A 102 0.98 -17.22 -6.00
CA HIS A 102 0.53 -15.94 -5.49
C HIS A 102 1.07 -14.79 -6.34
N TRP A 103 0.31 -13.71 -6.36
CA TRP A 103 0.69 -12.44 -6.99
C TRP A 103 1.11 -11.45 -5.91
N LYS A 104 2.13 -10.65 -6.19
CA LYS A 104 2.70 -9.71 -5.24
C LYS A 104 2.73 -8.32 -5.83
N VAL A 105 2.14 -7.36 -5.14
CA VAL A 105 2.30 -5.93 -5.47
C VAL A 105 3.44 -5.40 -4.63
N TYR A 106 4.52 -4.97 -5.27
CA TYR A 106 5.69 -4.40 -4.61
C TYR A 106 5.65 -2.88 -4.70
N VAL A 107 5.54 -2.20 -3.56
CA VAL A 107 5.67 -0.74 -3.49
C VAL A 107 7.14 -0.41 -3.20
N PRO A 108 7.81 0.37 -4.07
CA PRO A 108 9.20 0.75 -3.85
C PRO A 108 9.29 1.81 -2.75
N LYS A 109 10.42 1.83 -2.03
CA LYS A 109 10.74 2.92 -1.09
C LYS A 109 11.17 4.20 -1.83
N GLU A 110 11.77 4.05 -3.01
CA GLU A 110 12.23 5.14 -3.87
C GLU A 110 11.95 4.79 -5.35
N LYS A 111 11.45 5.76 -6.14
CA LYS A 111 11.39 5.63 -7.61
C LYS A 111 12.78 5.93 -8.17
N TRP A 112 13.29 4.98 -8.96
CA TRP A 112 14.54 5.08 -9.73
C TRP A 112 14.34 5.96 -10.96
#